data_AF-A0A8J5I146-F1
#
_entry.id   AF-A0A8J5I146-F1
#
_cell.length_a   1.000
_cell.length_b   1.000
_cell.length_c   1.000
_cell.angle_alpha   90.00
_cell.angle_beta   90.00
_cell.angle_gamma   90.00
#
_symmetry.space_group_name_H-M   'P 1'
#
loop_
_entity.id
_entity.type
_entity.pdbx_description
1 polymer ?
#
loop_
_entity_poly.entity_id
_entity_poly.type
_entity_poly.pdbx_seq_one_letter_code
_entity_poly.pdbx_strand_id
1 'polypeptide(L)'
;MMTTMIPLIEGALALMVRPRHGQQDIASNRHVGKQGQPAADVDGARWPRLLLTLSLKLHFLHMAGYDGEKDYSWIEKVRSGGAVPYLEPENCSNGWATPTSDNFMVRGPNYLSDKIKIRGGDYLLEPLGFDWIKGPAKVSEILRNANHRVRRAVDDEIERGNRPFVWAFNLQLPTKDNYSAVMYFVALEPIQDGTLMDKFLKGDDSFRNSRLKLIANIVQGPWIVRTAVGEQAICILGRALSCKYTSGLNYMEVDVDIGSSIIANAIVHLAFSYVTTLTVDLAFLIESQTEEELPEQILGAVRFSNLNPVSAGICDLTSDVDAVSLPPLLPTRLWRSIGFGFTSLPSQGSLEPYANGNLHGEDDAKKDENWFSLKPRVEHA
;
A
#
# COMPACT_ATOMS: atom_id res chain seq x y z
N MET A 1 -5.98 -14.56 30.36
CA MET A 1 -6.67 -13.91 29.23
C MET A 1 -5.99 -14.22 27.89
N MET A 2 -5.51 -15.45 27.66
CA MET A 2 -4.84 -15.85 26.41
C MET A 2 -5.49 -17.08 25.72
N THR A 3 -6.64 -17.54 26.23
CA THR A 3 -7.31 -18.76 25.73
C THR A 3 -8.57 -18.45 24.91
N THR A 4 -8.89 -17.18 24.68
CA THR A 4 -10.13 -16.75 24.00
C THR A 4 -9.93 -16.10 22.62
N MET A 5 -8.69 -15.92 22.15
CA MET A 5 -8.41 -15.32 20.82
C MET A 5 -8.13 -16.34 19.71
N ILE A 6 -7.90 -17.61 20.06
CA ILE A 6 -7.65 -18.69 19.09
C ILE A 6 -8.91 -19.03 18.25
N PRO A 7 -10.15 -19.07 18.79
CA PRO A 7 -11.33 -19.43 17.99
C PRO A 7 -11.76 -18.34 16.98
N LEU A 8 -11.38 -17.08 17.20
CA LEU A 8 -11.70 -15.96 16.30
C LEU A 8 -10.87 -15.98 15.01
N ILE A 9 -9.66 -16.55 15.06
CA ILE A 9 -8.78 -16.68 13.90
C ILE A 9 -9.19 -17.89 13.05
N GLU A 10 -9.60 -19.00 13.67
CA GLU A 10 -10.07 -20.19 12.93
C GLU A 10 -11.42 -19.97 12.21
N GLY A 11 -12.33 -19.18 12.78
CA GLY A 11 -13.62 -18.86 12.15
C GLY A 11 -13.50 -17.97 10.90
N ALA A 12 -12.48 -17.11 10.82
CA ALA A 12 -12.24 -16.24 9.67
C ALA A 12 -11.57 -17.00 8.49
N LEU A 13 -10.76 -18.01 8.78
CA LEU A 13 -10.13 -18.88 7.77
C LEU A 13 -11.13 -19.82 7.08
N ALA A 14 -12.20 -20.24 7.76
CA ALA A 14 -13.23 -21.11 7.20
C ALA A 14 -14.14 -20.45 6.14
N LEU A 15 -14.12 -19.12 6.01
CA LEU A 15 -14.88 -18.39 4.98
C LEU A 15 -14.11 -18.14 3.68
N MET A 16 -12.82 -18.50 3.62
CA MET A 16 -11.97 -18.28 2.43
C MET A 16 -11.53 -19.54 1.69
N VAL A 17 -11.92 -20.74 2.13
CA VAL A 17 -11.51 -21.99 1.45
C VAL A 17 -12.68 -22.97 1.35
N ARG A 18 -13.27 -23.10 0.16
CA ARG A 18 -13.97 -24.34 -0.26
C ARG A 18 -13.14 -24.98 -1.38
N PRO A 19 -12.60 -26.20 -1.20
CA PRO A 19 -12.15 -27.00 -2.33
C PRO A 19 -13.36 -27.71 -2.96
N ARG A 20 -13.54 -27.61 -4.29
CA ARG A 20 -14.38 -28.54 -5.04
C ARG A 20 -13.51 -29.61 -5.66
N HIS A 21 -13.77 -30.86 -5.29
CA HIS A 21 -13.32 -32.04 -6.01
C HIS A 21 -13.93 -32.10 -7.42
N GLY A 22 -13.10 -32.45 -8.38
CA GLY A 22 -13.48 -32.82 -9.74
C GLY A 22 -12.48 -33.84 -10.25
N GLN A 23 -12.90 -35.10 -10.23
CA GLN A 23 -12.17 -36.28 -10.68
C GLN A 23 -12.56 -36.56 -12.12
N GLN A 24 -11.59 -36.87 -12.99
CA GLN A 24 -11.82 -37.71 -14.17
C GLN A 24 -10.50 -38.28 -14.71
N ASP A 25 -10.45 -39.61 -14.72
CA ASP A 25 -9.52 -40.46 -15.45
C ASP A 25 -9.78 -40.41 -16.97
N ILE A 26 -8.76 -40.70 -17.79
CA ILE A 26 -8.79 -41.67 -18.91
C ILE A 26 -7.36 -41.84 -19.48
N ALA A 27 -7.04 -43.08 -19.81
CA ALA A 27 -5.73 -43.60 -20.19
C ALA A 27 -5.51 -43.78 -21.71
N SER A 28 -4.25 -44.12 -22.05
CA SER A 28 -3.76 -44.84 -23.27
C SER A 28 -3.54 -43.96 -24.54
N ASN A 29 -2.48 -44.07 -25.35
CA ASN A 29 -1.74 -45.27 -25.78
C ASN A 29 -0.34 -44.92 -26.38
N ARG A 30 0.56 -45.91 -26.44
CA ARG A 30 1.92 -45.90 -27.04
C ARG A 30 1.92 -46.09 -28.58
N HIS A 31 2.99 -45.65 -29.27
CA HIS A 31 3.88 -46.42 -30.20
C HIS A 31 4.95 -45.47 -30.84
N VAL A 32 6.27 -45.66 -30.63
CA VAL A 32 7.30 -46.27 -31.53
C VAL A 32 7.19 -45.80 -32.99
N GLY A 33 8.16 -45.25 -33.73
CA GLY A 33 9.62 -45.05 -33.66
C GLY A 33 10.21 -45.27 -35.07
N LYS A 34 11.14 -44.44 -35.58
CA LYS A 34 12.30 -44.81 -36.46
C LYS A 34 13.07 -43.60 -37.05
N GLN A 35 14.39 -43.80 -37.15
CA GLN A 35 15.46 -42.95 -37.69
C GLN A 35 15.55 -42.96 -39.23
N GLY A 36 16.22 -41.95 -39.81
CA GLY A 36 16.83 -42.01 -41.15
C GLY A 36 17.16 -40.64 -41.80
N GLN A 37 18.43 -40.25 -41.79
CA GLN A 37 19.10 -39.22 -42.64
C GLN A 37 19.75 -39.90 -43.88
N PRO A 38 20.39 -39.23 -44.88
CA PRO A 38 20.71 -37.79 -45.07
C PRO A 38 20.52 -37.18 -46.51
N ALA A 39 20.73 -35.86 -46.58
CA ALA A 39 21.35 -35.02 -47.64
C ALA A 39 20.69 -34.78 -49.03
N ALA A 40 20.42 -33.50 -49.35
CA ALA A 40 21.01 -32.78 -50.48
C ALA A 40 20.72 -31.26 -50.38
N ASP A 41 21.78 -30.47 -50.52
CA ASP A 41 21.90 -29.01 -50.58
C ASP A 41 21.17 -28.38 -51.77
N VAL A 42 20.50 -27.24 -51.55
CA VAL A 42 20.34 -26.16 -52.53
C VAL A 42 20.40 -24.83 -51.80
N ASP A 43 21.50 -24.12 -51.99
CA ASP A 43 21.83 -22.82 -51.42
C ASP A 43 20.83 -21.72 -51.78
N GLY A 44 20.22 -21.13 -50.76
CA GLY A 44 19.45 -19.89 -50.82
C GLY A 44 19.76 -19.06 -49.57
N ALA A 45 20.63 -18.07 -49.74
CA ALA A 45 21.25 -17.28 -48.68
C ALA A 45 20.28 -16.83 -47.58
N ARG A 46 20.37 -17.50 -46.42
CA ARG A 46 19.62 -17.23 -45.20
C ARG A 46 20.54 -16.46 -44.25
N TRP A 47 20.38 -15.14 -44.21
CA TRP A 47 21.08 -14.30 -43.23
C TRP A 47 20.71 -14.73 -41.80
N PRO A 48 21.66 -14.96 -40.88
CA PRO A 48 21.32 -15.29 -39.51
C PRO A 48 20.64 -14.11 -38.83
N ARG A 49 19.52 -14.37 -38.12
CA ARG A 49 18.72 -13.40 -37.35
C ARG A 49 19.55 -12.47 -36.45
N LEU A 50 20.73 -12.93 -36.01
CA LEU A 50 21.69 -12.17 -35.21
C LEU A 50 22.38 -11.02 -35.97
N LEU A 51 22.61 -11.15 -37.28
CA LEU A 51 23.19 -10.07 -38.09
C LEU A 51 22.14 -9.04 -38.50
N LEU A 52 20.87 -9.44 -38.66
CA LEU A 52 19.78 -8.49 -38.91
C LEU A 52 19.49 -7.65 -37.65
N THR A 53 19.53 -8.26 -36.47
CA THR A 53 19.43 -7.52 -35.21
C THR A 53 20.67 -6.66 -34.96
N LEU A 54 21.88 -7.10 -35.28
CA LEU A 54 23.08 -6.25 -35.20
C LEU A 54 23.03 -5.08 -36.19
N SER A 55 22.55 -5.29 -37.42
CA SER A 55 22.46 -4.24 -38.45
C SER A 55 21.38 -3.22 -38.12
N LEU A 56 20.26 -3.64 -37.51
CA LEU A 56 19.25 -2.73 -36.93
C LEU A 56 19.80 -1.98 -35.71
N LYS A 57 20.61 -2.63 -34.87
CA LYS A 57 21.25 -1.98 -33.71
C LYS A 57 22.34 -0.99 -34.12
N LEU A 58 23.10 -1.28 -35.18
CA LEU A 58 24.07 -0.35 -35.75
C LEU A 58 23.41 0.81 -36.52
N HIS A 59 22.30 0.58 -37.23
CA HIS A 59 21.53 1.69 -37.82
C HIS A 59 20.85 2.56 -36.76
N PHE A 60 20.41 1.98 -35.63
CA PHE A 60 19.93 2.76 -34.48
C PHE A 60 21.07 3.57 -33.83
N LEU A 61 22.27 2.98 -33.68
CA LEU A 61 23.44 3.68 -33.17
C LEU A 61 23.93 4.81 -34.10
N HIS A 62 23.67 4.73 -35.41
CA HIS A 62 24.02 5.77 -36.38
C HIS A 62 22.96 6.89 -36.49
N MET A 63 21.71 6.62 -36.10
CA MET A 63 20.63 7.63 -35.99
C MET A 63 20.55 8.26 -34.58
N ALA A 64 21.23 7.69 -33.58
CA ALA A 64 21.44 8.26 -32.25
C ALA A 64 22.46 9.42 -32.24
N GLY A 65 22.59 10.12 -33.35
CA GLY A 65 23.39 11.33 -33.49
C GLY A 65 22.65 12.59 -33.03
N TYR A 66 21.90 12.53 -31.93
CA TYR A 66 21.46 13.72 -31.16
C TYR A 66 20.80 13.38 -29.81
N ASP A 67 21.31 12.40 -29.04
CA ASP A 67 20.82 12.21 -27.66
C ASP A 67 21.91 12.64 -26.68
N GLY A 68 21.69 13.80 -26.06
CA GLY A 68 22.45 14.21 -24.89
C GLY A 68 22.31 13.13 -23.81
N GLU A 69 23.43 12.73 -23.23
CA GLU A 69 23.50 11.74 -22.15
C GLU A 69 22.51 12.16 -21.03
N LYS A 70 21.44 11.38 -20.82
CA LYS A 70 20.44 11.69 -19.79
C LYS A 70 21.11 11.63 -18.41
N ASP A 71 21.18 12.78 -17.72
CA ASP A 71 21.75 12.90 -16.38
C ASP A 71 20.78 12.29 -15.34
N TYR A 72 21.14 11.13 -14.80
CA TYR A 72 20.37 10.44 -13.76
C TYR A 72 20.91 10.71 -12.33
N SER A 73 21.84 11.64 -12.15
CA SER A 73 22.41 11.96 -10.83
C SER A 73 21.36 12.44 -9.81
N TRP A 74 20.26 13.02 -10.28
CA TRP A 74 19.15 13.43 -9.43
C TRP A 74 18.49 12.23 -8.73
N ILE A 75 18.41 11.06 -9.37
CA ILE A 75 17.84 9.84 -8.78
C ILE A 75 18.69 9.43 -7.59
N GLU A 76 20.02 9.40 -7.74
CA GLU A 76 20.93 9.05 -6.65
C GLU A 76 20.81 10.04 -5.50
N LYS A 77 20.72 11.34 -5.80
CA LYS A 77 20.53 12.41 -4.79
C LYS A 77 19.22 12.24 -4.02
N VAL A 78 18.12 11.90 -4.69
CA VAL A 78 16.85 11.61 -4.02
C VAL A 78 16.97 10.31 -3.22
N ARG A 79 17.58 9.27 -3.79
CA ARG A 79 17.72 7.96 -3.12
C ARG A 79 18.52 8.06 -1.82
N SER A 80 19.60 8.85 -1.81
CA SER A 80 20.45 9.07 -0.64
C SER A 80 19.92 10.14 0.33
N GLY A 81 18.90 10.89 -0.05
CA GLY A 81 18.37 12.01 0.74
C GLY A 81 17.39 11.63 1.85
N GLY A 82 16.98 10.36 1.93
CA GLY A 82 16.09 9.84 2.98
C GLY A 82 16.84 9.51 4.28
N ALA A 83 16.12 9.42 5.38
CA ALA A 83 16.71 9.08 6.70
C ALA A 83 17.19 7.63 6.79
N VAL A 84 16.70 6.74 5.91
CA VAL A 84 17.08 5.33 5.85
C VAL A 84 18.01 5.15 4.64
N PRO A 85 19.22 4.60 4.82
CA PRO A 85 20.18 4.46 3.74
C PRO A 85 19.73 3.42 2.71
N TYR A 86 20.00 3.71 1.43
CA TYR A 86 19.87 2.72 0.36
C TYR A 86 21.10 1.81 0.32
N LEU A 87 20.87 0.51 0.37
CA LEU A 87 21.91 -0.52 0.48
C LEU A 87 21.67 -1.64 -0.53
N GLU A 88 22.65 -2.53 -0.66
CA GLU A 88 22.48 -3.76 -1.42
C GLU A 88 21.52 -4.72 -0.70
N PRO A 89 20.67 -5.48 -1.42
CA PRO A 89 19.67 -6.36 -0.82
C PRO A 89 20.25 -7.42 0.13
N GLU A 90 21.44 -7.93 -0.17
CA GLU A 90 22.14 -8.95 0.61
C GLU A 90 22.70 -8.40 1.94
N ASN A 91 22.90 -7.07 2.03
CA ASN A 91 23.48 -6.40 3.19
C ASN A 91 22.64 -5.18 3.62
N CYS A 92 21.32 -5.37 3.70
CA CYS A 92 20.36 -4.28 3.92
C CYS A 92 20.09 -3.98 5.42
N SER A 93 21.07 -4.13 6.32
CA SER A 93 20.81 -3.90 7.76
C SER A 93 20.58 -2.43 8.09
N ASN A 94 19.47 -2.13 8.80
CA ASN A 94 19.01 -0.76 9.10
C ASN A 94 18.83 0.12 7.86
N GLY A 95 18.60 -0.50 6.70
CA GLY A 95 18.51 0.18 5.42
C GLY A 95 17.26 -0.21 4.64
N TRP A 96 17.20 0.31 3.42
CA TRP A 96 16.27 -0.15 2.40
C TRP A 96 17.02 -0.49 1.11
N ALA A 97 16.45 -1.36 0.29
CA ALA A 97 17.06 -1.86 -0.93
C ALA A 97 15.99 -2.22 -1.96
N THR A 98 16.42 -2.60 -3.16
CA THR A 98 15.54 -3.14 -4.20
C THR A 98 15.75 -4.65 -4.28
N PRO A 99 14.82 -5.47 -3.76
CA PRO A 99 14.98 -6.92 -3.77
C PRO A 99 14.98 -7.44 -5.20
N THR A 100 15.44 -8.68 -5.39
CA THR A 100 15.30 -9.36 -6.69
C THR A 100 13.84 -9.67 -6.97
N SER A 101 13.41 -9.48 -8.21
CA SER A 101 12.04 -9.77 -8.63
C SER A 101 11.69 -11.27 -8.59
N ASP A 102 12.71 -12.13 -8.60
CA ASP A 102 12.58 -13.57 -8.45
C ASP A 102 12.01 -14.00 -7.09
N ASN A 103 12.02 -13.09 -6.09
CA ASN A 103 11.40 -13.32 -4.79
C ASN A 103 9.86 -13.30 -4.84
N PHE A 104 9.27 -12.85 -5.95
CA PHE A 104 7.83 -12.66 -6.08
C PHE A 104 7.26 -13.54 -7.19
N MET A 105 6.14 -14.20 -6.88
CA MET A 105 5.42 -15.05 -7.82
C MET A 105 4.18 -14.33 -8.36
N VAL A 106 4.14 -14.10 -9.66
CA VAL A 106 3.09 -13.35 -10.38
C VAL A 106 2.31 -14.26 -11.33
N ARG A 107 1.15 -13.81 -11.81
CA ARG A 107 0.33 -14.58 -12.76
C ARG A 107 1.08 -14.76 -14.08
N GLY A 108 1.26 -16.00 -14.52
CA GLY A 108 1.88 -16.32 -15.81
C GLY A 108 0.99 -15.99 -17.01
N PRO A 109 1.51 -16.12 -18.24
CA PRO A 109 0.81 -15.72 -19.47
C PRO A 109 -0.55 -16.41 -19.68
N ASN A 110 -0.74 -17.62 -19.16
CA ASN A 110 -1.99 -18.39 -19.32
C ASN A 110 -2.73 -18.60 -17.98
N TYR A 111 -2.42 -17.80 -16.95
CA TYR A 111 -2.88 -18.01 -15.57
C TYR A 111 -4.41 -18.15 -15.43
N LEU A 112 -5.18 -17.47 -16.26
CA LEU A 112 -6.64 -17.57 -16.20
C LEU A 112 -7.14 -18.99 -16.52
N SER A 113 -6.38 -19.74 -17.33
CA SER A 113 -6.66 -21.14 -17.65
C SER A 113 -5.94 -22.14 -16.74
N ASP A 114 -4.64 -21.97 -16.51
CA ASP A 114 -3.78 -22.99 -15.87
C ASP A 114 -3.49 -22.73 -14.38
N LYS A 115 -3.76 -21.51 -13.90
CA LYS A 115 -3.43 -21.03 -12.54
C LYS A 115 -1.95 -21.08 -12.19
N ILE A 116 -1.06 -21.11 -13.19
CA ILE A 116 0.39 -21.20 -12.98
C ILE A 116 0.99 -19.81 -12.78
N LYS A 117 1.67 -19.64 -11.65
CA LYS A 117 2.47 -18.45 -11.36
C LYS A 117 3.91 -18.62 -11.84
N ILE A 118 4.50 -17.52 -12.27
CA ILE A 118 5.91 -17.42 -12.68
C ILE A 118 6.64 -16.40 -11.81
N ARG A 119 7.96 -16.30 -11.94
CA ARG A 119 8.73 -15.24 -11.27
C ARG A 119 8.40 -13.87 -11.87
N GLY A 120 8.54 -12.82 -11.05
CA GLY A 120 8.07 -11.47 -11.33
C GLY A 120 8.61 -10.80 -12.60
N GLY A 121 9.81 -11.16 -13.05
CA GLY A 121 10.47 -10.47 -14.16
C GLY A 121 10.89 -9.03 -13.79
N ASP A 122 11.23 -8.20 -14.77
CA ASP A 122 11.70 -6.83 -14.50
C ASP A 122 10.60 -5.95 -13.89
N TYR A 123 11.00 -4.97 -13.08
CA TYR A 123 10.10 -3.96 -12.54
C TYR A 123 9.75 -2.92 -13.61
N LEU A 124 8.52 -2.42 -13.58
CA LEU A 124 8.08 -1.36 -14.49
C LEU A 124 8.62 0.02 -14.10
N LEU A 125 8.97 0.22 -12.83
CA LEU A 125 9.42 1.49 -12.27
C LEU A 125 10.72 1.33 -11.50
N GLU A 126 11.56 2.34 -11.60
CA GLU A 126 12.83 2.41 -10.90
C GLU A 126 12.63 2.88 -9.44
N PRO A 127 13.39 2.34 -8.47
CA PRO A 127 13.36 2.78 -7.08
C PRO A 127 13.94 4.20 -6.96
N LEU A 128 13.12 5.14 -6.46
CA LEU A 128 13.50 6.53 -6.31
C LEU A 128 13.85 6.90 -4.86
N GLY A 129 13.11 6.39 -3.88
CA GLY A 129 13.34 6.75 -2.48
C GLY A 129 12.51 5.96 -1.48
N PHE A 130 12.94 6.03 -0.22
CA PHE A 130 12.21 5.50 0.92
C PHE A 130 12.27 6.51 2.07
N ASP A 131 11.10 6.89 2.59
CA ASP A 131 10.99 7.74 3.78
C ASP A 131 10.35 6.94 4.91
N TRP A 132 11.01 6.93 6.08
CA TRP A 132 10.45 6.45 7.33
C TRP A 132 10.18 7.66 8.21
N ILE A 133 8.91 8.03 8.34
CA ILE A 133 8.51 9.27 9.02
C ILE A 133 7.44 9.01 10.06
N LYS A 134 7.32 9.93 11.01
CA LYS A 134 6.28 9.94 12.03
C LYS A 134 5.73 11.33 12.28
N GLY A 135 4.47 11.40 12.71
CA GLY A 135 3.81 12.65 13.05
C GLY A 135 2.72 12.48 14.12
N PRO A 136 2.21 13.59 14.67
CA PRO A 136 1.11 13.56 15.64
C PRO A 136 -0.22 13.13 14.99
N ALA A 137 -0.34 13.24 13.67
CA ALA A 137 -1.48 12.80 12.86
C ALA A 137 -0.99 11.96 11.68
N LYS A 138 -1.93 11.27 10.99
CA LYS A 138 -1.61 10.52 9.76
C LYS A 138 -1.03 11.48 8.72
N VAL A 139 0.11 11.10 8.16
CA VAL A 139 0.75 11.83 7.06
C VAL A 139 0.16 11.35 5.75
N SER A 140 -0.44 12.25 4.97
CA SER A 140 -1.09 11.97 3.69
C SER A 140 -0.69 13.05 2.67
N GLU A 141 -0.87 12.74 1.39
CA GLU A 141 -0.66 13.69 0.28
C GLU A 141 0.72 14.37 0.29
N ILE A 142 1.75 13.61 0.64
CA ILE A 142 3.13 14.06 0.80
C ILE A 142 3.64 14.77 -0.46
N LEU A 143 3.31 14.24 -1.63
CA LEU A 143 3.73 14.81 -2.91
C LEU A 143 2.97 16.06 -3.31
N ARG A 144 1.90 16.47 -2.61
CA ARG A 144 1.29 17.80 -2.81
C ARG A 144 2.17 18.92 -2.26
N ASN A 145 2.98 18.65 -1.26
CA ASN A 145 3.87 19.64 -0.69
C ASN A 145 5.07 19.87 -1.63
N ALA A 146 5.11 21.04 -2.28
CA ALA A 146 6.19 21.42 -3.20
C ALA A 146 7.58 21.47 -2.51
N ASN A 147 7.63 21.61 -1.18
CA ASN A 147 8.88 21.59 -0.43
C ASN A 147 9.36 20.18 -0.08
N HIS A 148 8.55 19.14 -0.31
CA HIS A 148 8.98 17.76 -0.08
C HIS A 148 10.14 17.41 -1.01
N ARG A 149 11.16 16.74 -0.47
CA ARG A 149 12.43 16.48 -1.16
C ARG A 149 12.26 15.74 -2.49
N VAL A 150 11.32 14.80 -2.56
CA VAL A 150 11.03 14.03 -3.78
C VAL A 150 10.28 14.94 -4.74
N ARG A 151 9.23 15.61 -4.28
CA ARG A 151 8.44 16.51 -5.12
C ARG A 151 9.30 17.59 -5.78
N ARG A 152 10.14 18.25 -4.99
CA ARG A 152 11.04 19.30 -5.46
C ARG A 152 12.04 18.81 -6.51
N ALA A 153 12.61 17.62 -6.31
CA ALA A 153 13.53 17.02 -7.29
C ALA A 153 12.82 16.68 -8.61
N VAL A 154 11.57 16.22 -8.56
CA VAL A 154 10.79 15.95 -9.77
C VAL A 154 10.44 17.25 -10.51
N ASP A 155 10.08 18.31 -9.77
CA ASP A 155 9.81 19.63 -10.35
C ASP A 155 11.08 20.23 -11.00
N ASP A 156 12.26 20.10 -10.36
CA ASP A 156 13.55 20.51 -10.93
C ASP A 156 13.85 19.81 -12.28
N GLU A 157 13.52 18.52 -12.39
CA GLU A 157 13.69 17.75 -13.64
C GLU A 157 12.69 18.18 -14.73
N ILE A 158 11.48 18.57 -14.34
CA ILE A 158 10.48 19.11 -15.27
C ILE A 158 10.94 20.43 -15.87
N GLU A 159 11.56 21.30 -15.06
CA GLU A 159 12.16 22.56 -15.50
C GLU A 159 13.32 22.34 -16.47
N ARG A 160 14.07 21.24 -16.31
CA ARG A 160 15.15 20.81 -17.23
C ARG A 160 14.62 20.21 -18.55
N GLY A 161 13.30 20.09 -18.70
CA GLY A 161 12.66 19.54 -19.89
C GLY A 161 12.40 18.03 -19.83
N ASN A 162 12.81 17.36 -18.75
CA ASN A 162 12.47 15.96 -18.51
C ASN A 162 11.00 15.83 -18.09
N ARG A 163 10.45 14.61 -18.14
CA ARG A 163 9.05 14.33 -17.76
C ARG A 163 8.94 13.05 -16.90
N PRO A 164 9.68 12.94 -15.78
CA PRO A 164 9.55 11.78 -14.91
C PRO A 164 8.14 11.70 -14.31
N PHE A 165 7.63 10.50 -14.15
CA PHE A 165 6.38 10.23 -13.44
C PHE A 165 6.65 9.44 -12.16
N VAL A 166 6.27 9.98 -11.00
CA VAL A 166 6.53 9.34 -9.70
C VAL A 166 5.31 8.63 -9.16
N TRP A 167 5.50 7.42 -8.65
CA TRP A 167 4.51 6.69 -7.89
C TRP A 167 4.94 6.57 -6.43
N ALA A 168 4.14 7.09 -5.50
CA ALA A 168 4.34 6.94 -4.07
C ALA A 168 3.33 5.97 -3.47
N PHE A 169 3.81 5.02 -2.66
CA PHE A 169 2.99 4.19 -1.78
C PHE A 169 3.30 4.56 -0.33
N ASN A 170 2.32 5.08 0.39
CA ASN A 170 2.44 5.48 1.79
C ASN A 170 1.66 4.50 2.67
N LEU A 171 2.36 3.59 3.32
CA LEU A 171 1.77 2.69 4.31
C LEU A 171 1.66 3.41 5.65
N GLN A 172 0.44 3.84 5.96
CA GLN A 172 0.14 4.58 7.19
C GLN A 172 -0.15 3.59 8.31
N LEU A 173 0.63 3.67 9.38
CA LEU A 173 0.48 2.88 10.59
C LEU A 173 0.00 3.78 11.74
N PRO A 174 -1.31 3.80 12.02
CA PRO A 174 -1.84 4.61 13.11
C PRO A 174 -1.42 3.99 14.45
N THR A 175 -0.58 4.71 15.19
CA THR A 175 -0.24 4.36 16.58
C THR A 175 -0.41 5.60 17.46
N LYS A 176 0.19 5.63 18.66
CA LYS A 176 0.31 6.87 19.42
C LYS A 176 1.08 7.94 18.64
N ASP A 177 2.18 7.54 18.02
CA ASP A 177 2.90 8.32 17.02
C ASP A 177 2.53 7.72 15.66
N ASN A 178 1.92 8.48 14.75
CA ASN A 178 1.49 7.92 13.47
C ASN A 178 2.73 7.76 12.59
N TYR A 179 3.05 6.52 12.19
CA TYR A 179 4.20 6.23 11.32
C TYR A 179 3.74 6.09 9.88
N SER A 180 4.62 6.48 8.95
CA SER A 180 4.47 6.25 7.52
C SER A 180 5.76 5.68 6.96
N ALA A 181 5.64 4.52 6.31
CA ALA A 181 6.66 4.03 5.38
C ALA A 181 6.25 4.43 3.97
N VAL A 182 7.02 5.32 3.36
CA VAL A 182 6.70 5.91 2.06
C VAL A 182 7.72 5.46 1.04
N MET A 183 7.24 4.85 -0.04
CA MET A 183 8.07 4.25 -1.06
C MET A 183 7.81 4.92 -2.40
N TYR A 184 8.86 5.49 -2.97
CA TYR A 184 8.80 6.25 -4.20
C TYR A 184 9.44 5.46 -5.33
N PHE A 185 8.73 5.36 -6.44
CA PHE A 185 9.18 4.76 -7.68
C PHE A 185 9.03 5.75 -8.82
N VAL A 186 9.83 5.62 -9.88
CA VAL A 186 9.82 6.55 -11.01
C VAL A 186 9.78 5.82 -12.36
N ALA A 187 8.92 6.32 -13.24
CA ALA A 187 8.99 6.08 -14.67
C ALA A 187 9.76 7.24 -15.31
N LEU A 188 10.89 6.91 -15.95
CA LEU A 188 11.75 7.89 -16.65
C LEU A 188 11.30 8.10 -18.10
N GLU A 189 10.58 7.12 -18.64
CA GLU A 189 9.95 7.18 -19.94
C GLU A 189 8.43 7.34 -19.78
N PRO A 190 7.74 7.96 -20.77
CA PRO A 190 6.29 8.07 -20.75
C PRO A 190 5.61 6.71 -20.62
N ILE A 191 4.60 6.65 -19.76
CA ILE A 191 3.76 5.46 -19.61
C ILE A 191 2.99 5.25 -20.92
N GLN A 192 3.13 4.06 -21.50
CA GLN A 192 2.54 3.76 -22.81
C GLN A 192 1.01 3.69 -22.73
N ASP A 193 0.35 4.38 -23.66
CA ASP A 193 -1.11 4.41 -23.75
C ASP A 193 -1.69 3.00 -23.93
N GLY A 194 -2.81 2.73 -23.24
CA GLY A 194 -3.55 1.47 -23.33
C GLY A 194 -2.98 0.32 -22.48
N THR A 195 -1.79 0.50 -21.88
CA THR A 195 -1.26 -0.45 -20.89
C THR A 195 -2.14 -0.51 -19.64
N LEU A 196 -2.00 -1.57 -18.83
CA LEU A 196 -2.71 -1.68 -17.56
C LEU A 196 -2.35 -0.55 -16.59
N MET A 197 -1.09 -0.08 -16.63
CA MET A 197 -0.62 1.06 -15.86
C MET A 197 -1.33 2.35 -16.28
N ASP A 198 -1.39 2.63 -17.59
CA ASP A 198 -2.12 3.78 -18.13
C ASP A 198 -3.61 3.76 -17.75
N LYS A 199 -4.26 2.61 -17.92
CA LYS A 199 -5.66 2.39 -17.51
C LYS A 199 -5.87 2.63 -16.02
N PHE A 200 -4.92 2.23 -15.16
CA PHE A 200 -4.99 2.46 -13.73
C PHE A 200 -4.87 3.94 -13.35
N LEU A 201 -3.97 4.67 -14.00
CA LEU A 201 -3.81 6.10 -13.78
C LEU A 201 -5.06 6.88 -14.20
N LYS A 202 -5.62 6.56 -15.37
CA LYS A 202 -6.84 7.20 -15.92
C LYS A 202 -8.15 6.67 -15.28
N GLY A 203 -8.10 5.54 -14.59
CA GLY A 203 -9.27 4.88 -14.00
C GLY A 203 -9.83 5.57 -12.76
N ASP A 204 -11.00 5.12 -12.29
CA ASP A 204 -11.61 5.60 -11.06
C ASP A 204 -11.13 4.79 -9.82
N ASP A 205 -11.53 5.23 -8.63
CA ASP A 205 -11.12 4.57 -7.39
C ASP A 205 -11.74 3.16 -7.26
N SER A 206 -12.87 2.89 -7.90
CA SER A 206 -13.46 1.54 -7.96
C SER A 206 -12.53 0.58 -8.69
N PHE A 207 -12.07 0.97 -9.89
CA PHE A 207 -11.09 0.24 -10.66
C PHE A 207 -9.80 0.06 -9.84
N ARG A 208 -9.23 1.15 -9.33
CA ARG A 208 -7.97 1.11 -8.56
C ARG A 208 -8.07 0.19 -7.35
N ASN A 209 -9.13 0.30 -6.56
CA ASN A 209 -9.34 -0.53 -5.38
C ASN A 209 -9.55 -2.00 -5.71
N SER A 210 -10.12 -2.30 -6.89
CA SER A 210 -10.31 -3.68 -7.32
C SER A 210 -9.04 -4.35 -7.84
N ARG A 211 -8.00 -3.57 -8.19
CA ARG A 211 -6.80 -4.06 -8.88
C ARG A 211 -5.50 -3.88 -8.11
N LEU A 212 -5.34 -2.84 -7.29
CA LEU A 212 -4.07 -2.57 -6.62
C LEU A 212 -3.70 -3.71 -5.68
N LYS A 213 -2.55 -4.32 -5.90
CA LYS A 213 -2.11 -5.55 -5.24
C LYS A 213 -0.77 -5.33 -4.54
N LEU A 214 -0.65 -5.90 -3.35
CA LEU A 214 0.59 -5.96 -2.57
C LEU A 214 0.97 -7.42 -2.36
N ILE A 215 2.25 -7.73 -2.54
CA ILE A 215 2.88 -8.97 -2.09
C ILE A 215 3.87 -8.60 -0.99
N ALA A 216 3.77 -9.23 0.17
CA ALA A 216 4.68 -9.04 1.29
C ALA A 216 5.38 -10.37 1.62
N ASN A 217 6.70 -10.33 1.78
CA ASN A 217 7.49 -11.47 2.22
C ASN A 217 8.28 -11.08 3.48
N ILE A 218 8.12 -11.85 4.57
CA ILE A 218 8.95 -11.71 5.77
C ILE A 218 10.24 -12.51 5.56
N VAL A 219 11.28 -11.85 5.05
CA VAL A 219 12.59 -12.43 4.77
C VAL A 219 13.25 -12.88 6.08
N GLN A 220 13.29 -11.96 7.06
CA GLN A 220 13.82 -12.20 8.40
C GLN A 220 12.82 -11.71 9.43
N GLY A 221 12.63 -12.49 10.49
CA GLY A 221 11.73 -12.13 11.56
C GLY A 221 11.29 -13.32 12.40
N PRO A 222 10.74 -13.05 13.60
CA PRO A 222 10.19 -14.08 14.48
C PRO A 222 9.09 -14.88 13.79
N TRP A 223 9.01 -16.18 14.11
CA TRP A 223 8.03 -17.09 13.52
C TRP A 223 6.59 -16.59 13.72
N ILE A 224 6.28 -15.98 14.87
CA ILE A 224 4.95 -15.44 15.17
C ILE A 224 4.52 -14.34 14.19
N VAL A 225 5.46 -13.51 13.72
CA VAL A 225 5.17 -12.48 12.72
C VAL A 225 4.91 -13.13 11.36
N ARG A 226 5.73 -14.12 10.97
CA ARG A 226 5.55 -14.87 9.71
C ARG A 226 4.19 -15.57 9.68
N THR A 227 3.80 -16.20 10.79
CA THR A 227 2.51 -16.88 10.93
C THR A 227 1.35 -15.91 10.86
N ALA A 228 1.44 -14.75 11.53
CA ALA A 228 0.38 -13.74 11.50
C ALA A 228 0.18 -13.11 10.12
N VAL A 229 1.27 -12.87 9.39
CA VAL A 229 1.27 -12.34 8.02
C VAL A 229 0.76 -13.38 7.01
N GLY A 230 1.03 -14.67 7.27
CA GLY A 230 0.62 -15.78 6.44
C GLY A 230 1.67 -16.17 5.40
N GLU A 231 1.57 -17.40 4.90
CA GLU A 231 2.55 -18.01 3.98
C GLU A 231 2.60 -17.34 2.60
N GLN A 232 1.47 -16.79 2.13
CA GLN A 232 1.35 -16.12 0.84
C GLN A 232 0.72 -14.74 1.03
N ALA A 233 1.37 -13.86 1.80
CA ALA A 233 0.83 -12.54 2.15
C ALA A 233 0.67 -11.63 0.93
N ILE A 234 -0.42 -11.89 0.19
CA ILE A 234 -0.83 -11.23 -1.03
C ILE A 234 -2.21 -10.66 -0.75
N CYS A 235 -2.38 -9.36 -0.94
CA CYS A 235 -3.68 -8.72 -0.76
C CYS A 235 -3.98 -7.76 -1.91
N ILE A 236 -5.27 -7.63 -2.25
CA ILE A 236 -5.75 -6.52 -3.06
C ILE A 236 -6.03 -5.38 -2.08
N LEU A 237 -5.15 -4.38 -2.07
CA LEU A 237 -5.10 -3.33 -1.05
C LEU A 237 -6.44 -2.63 -0.90
N GLY A 238 -7.03 -2.14 -1.99
CA GLY A 238 -8.30 -1.40 -1.92
C GLY A 238 -9.53 -2.23 -1.58
N ARG A 239 -9.42 -3.57 -1.50
CA ARG A 239 -10.47 -4.44 -0.94
C ARG A 239 -10.27 -4.69 0.55
N ALA A 240 -9.03 -4.67 1.02
CA ALA A 240 -8.66 -4.98 2.39
C ALA A 240 -8.57 -3.73 3.29
N LEU A 241 -8.25 -2.58 2.69
CA LEU A 241 -7.88 -1.34 3.36
C LEU A 241 -8.48 -0.13 2.62
N SER A 242 -8.70 0.95 3.36
CA SER A 242 -9.02 2.24 2.76
C SER A 242 -7.77 2.81 2.09
N CYS A 243 -7.88 3.10 0.79
CA CYS A 243 -6.82 3.70 0.00
C CYS A 243 -7.30 5.07 -0.51
N LYS A 244 -6.53 6.13 -0.28
CA LYS A 244 -6.76 7.45 -0.89
C LYS A 244 -5.75 7.65 -2.02
N TYR A 245 -6.28 7.93 -3.22
CA TYR A 245 -5.46 8.17 -4.41
C TYR A 245 -5.38 9.67 -4.67
N THR A 246 -4.15 10.19 -4.73
CA THR A 246 -3.89 11.59 -5.02
C THR A 246 -3.04 11.67 -6.28
N SER A 247 -3.57 12.28 -7.33
CA SER A 247 -2.87 12.39 -8.61
C SER A 247 -2.54 13.85 -8.92
N GLY A 248 -1.34 14.09 -9.42
CA GLY A 248 -0.94 15.34 -10.06
C GLY A 248 -0.54 15.09 -11.52
N LEU A 249 0.07 16.09 -12.15
CA LEU A 249 0.49 15.99 -13.56
C LEU A 249 1.60 14.94 -13.79
N ASN A 250 2.45 14.75 -12.78
CA ASN A 250 3.71 14.00 -12.83
C ASN A 250 3.85 13.01 -11.66
N TYR A 251 2.76 12.77 -10.93
CA TYR A 251 2.80 11.79 -9.85
C TYR A 251 1.43 11.19 -9.54
N MET A 252 1.47 10.00 -8.94
CA MET A 252 0.37 9.39 -8.21
C MET A 252 0.85 8.98 -6.82
N GLU A 253 0.09 9.29 -5.80
CA GLU A 253 0.30 8.86 -4.43
C GLU A 253 -0.87 8.01 -3.95
N VAL A 254 -0.56 6.91 -3.27
CA VAL A 254 -1.52 6.01 -2.65
C VAL A 254 -1.28 5.99 -1.15
N ASP A 255 -2.16 6.64 -0.41
CA ASP A 255 -2.21 6.59 1.05
C ASP A 255 -3.00 5.36 1.48
N VAL A 256 -2.33 4.38 2.09
CA VAL A 256 -2.90 3.11 2.53
C VAL A 256 -3.07 3.13 4.04
N ASP A 257 -4.32 3.24 4.50
CA ASP A 257 -4.65 3.30 5.91
C ASP A 257 -4.74 1.91 6.53
N ILE A 258 -3.66 1.42 7.13
CA ILE A 258 -3.63 0.10 7.79
C ILE A 258 -4.66 0.02 8.93
N GLY A 259 -4.92 1.15 9.61
CA GLY A 259 -5.85 1.22 10.73
C GLY A 259 -7.32 1.06 10.32
N SER A 260 -7.64 1.09 9.02
CA SER A 260 -9.00 0.91 8.53
C SER A 260 -9.49 -0.54 8.63
N SER A 261 -8.58 -1.50 8.88
CA SER A 261 -8.90 -2.92 9.04
C SER A 261 -8.41 -3.43 10.39
N ILE A 262 -9.32 -3.96 11.21
CA ILE A 262 -9.00 -4.51 12.53
C ILE A 262 -7.93 -5.60 12.42
N ILE A 263 -8.03 -6.46 11.39
CA ILE A 263 -7.12 -7.58 11.18
C ILE A 263 -5.74 -7.06 10.73
N ALA A 264 -5.69 -6.20 9.72
CA ALA A 264 -4.43 -5.65 9.23
C ALA A 264 -3.72 -4.83 10.31
N ASN A 265 -4.47 -4.01 11.05
CA ASN A 265 -3.96 -3.24 12.16
C ASN A 265 -3.34 -4.13 13.24
N ALA A 266 -4.02 -5.23 13.61
CA ALA A 266 -3.48 -6.18 14.59
C ALA A 266 -2.18 -6.85 14.11
N ILE A 267 -2.12 -7.29 12.84
CA ILE A 267 -0.93 -7.93 12.25
C ILE A 267 0.24 -6.93 12.21
N VAL A 268 0.00 -5.71 11.72
CA VAL A 268 1.06 -4.71 11.59
C VAL A 268 1.52 -4.22 12.96
N HIS A 269 0.65 -4.06 13.96
CA HIS A 269 1.09 -3.74 15.31
C HIS A 269 1.95 -4.85 15.94
N LEU A 270 1.61 -6.12 15.69
CA LEU A 270 2.46 -7.24 16.09
C LEU A 270 3.83 -7.14 15.40
N ALA A 271 3.85 -6.97 14.08
CA ALA A 271 5.09 -6.82 13.32
C ALA A 271 5.91 -5.60 13.79
N PHE A 272 5.25 -4.49 14.09
CA PHE A 272 5.87 -3.26 14.55
C PHE A 272 6.63 -3.45 15.87
N SER A 273 6.15 -4.32 16.77
CA SER A 273 6.87 -4.66 18.01
C SER A 273 8.23 -5.34 17.76
N TYR A 274 8.44 -5.87 16.56
CA TYR A 274 9.68 -6.52 16.13
C TYR A 274 10.41 -5.76 15.03
N VAL A 275 9.96 -4.56 14.65
CA VAL A 275 10.41 -3.85 13.43
C VAL A 275 11.94 -3.65 13.36
N THR A 276 12.60 -3.51 14.50
CA THR A 276 14.07 -3.41 14.61
C THR A 276 14.81 -4.72 14.30
N THR A 277 14.10 -5.83 14.14
CA THR A 277 14.63 -7.18 13.83
C THR A 277 13.97 -7.82 12.61
N LEU A 278 13.03 -7.11 11.97
CA LEU A 278 12.34 -7.57 10.78
C LEU A 278 13.08 -7.13 9.51
N THR A 279 13.09 -8.03 8.53
CA THR A 279 13.40 -7.71 7.13
C THR A 279 12.20 -8.10 6.30
N VAL A 280 11.66 -7.13 5.56
CA VAL A 280 10.42 -7.28 4.80
C VAL A 280 10.68 -6.86 3.36
N ASP A 281 10.26 -7.71 2.42
CA ASP A 281 10.15 -7.38 1.01
C ASP A 281 8.69 -7.07 0.69
N LEU A 282 8.44 -5.95 0.03
CA LEU A 282 7.13 -5.55 -0.46
C LEU A 282 7.20 -5.31 -1.96
N ALA A 283 6.25 -5.84 -2.72
CA ALA A 283 6.09 -5.58 -4.15
C ALA A 283 4.67 -5.08 -4.45
N PHE A 284 4.58 -4.00 -5.22
CA PHE A 284 3.33 -3.39 -5.66
C PHE A 284 3.05 -3.78 -7.11
N LEU A 285 1.81 -4.17 -7.39
CA LEU A 285 1.38 -4.60 -8.73
C LEU A 285 -0.05 -4.15 -8.99
N ILE A 286 -0.45 -4.22 -10.25
CA ILE A 286 -1.86 -4.12 -10.65
C ILE A 286 -2.29 -5.53 -11.05
N GLU A 287 -3.32 -6.06 -10.39
CA GLU A 287 -3.82 -7.41 -10.66
C GLU A 287 -4.36 -7.54 -12.09
N SER A 288 -3.75 -8.41 -12.89
CA SER A 288 -4.25 -8.77 -14.23
C SER A 288 -5.47 -9.69 -14.13
N GLN A 289 -6.60 -9.29 -14.71
CA GLN A 289 -7.87 -10.03 -14.70
C GLN A 289 -8.34 -10.46 -16.09
N THR A 290 -7.72 -9.99 -17.18
CA THR A 290 -7.98 -10.47 -18.55
C THR A 290 -6.73 -11.07 -19.18
N GLU A 291 -6.88 -11.82 -20.28
CA GLU A 291 -5.74 -12.48 -20.95
C GLU A 291 -4.78 -11.46 -21.56
N GLU A 292 -5.29 -10.31 -22.03
CA GLU A 292 -4.48 -9.24 -22.61
C GLU A 292 -3.65 -8.48 -21.57
N GLU A 293 -4.00 -8.62 -20.29
CA GLU A 293 -3.28 -8.04 -19.16
C GLU A 293 -2.17 -8.97 -18.64
N LEU A 294 -2.04 -10.19 -19.18
CA LEU A 294 -1.05 -11.18 -18.76
C LEU A 294 0.21 -11.19 -19.65
N PRO A 295 1.38 -11.58 -19.11
CA PRO A 295 1.64 -11.90 -17.71
C PRO A 295 1.57 -10.68 -16.78
N GLU A 296 1.27 -10.91 -15.50
CA GLU A 296 1.24 -9.84 -14.50
C GLU A 296 2.66 -9.34 -14.22
N GLN A 297 2.85 -8.02 -14.17
CA GLN A 297 4.15 -7.37 -13.96
C GLN A 297 4.16 -6.57 -12.65
N ILE A 298 5.32 -6.51 -12.00
CA ILE A 298 5.51 -5.76 -10.76
C ILE A 298 5.78 -4.29 -11.10
N LEU A 299 5.04 -3.36 -10.47
CA LEU A 299 5.30 -1.92 -10.61
C LEU A 299 6.66 -1.58 -10.03
N GLY A 300 6.89 -1.97 -8.78
CA GLY A 300 8.15 -1.76 -8.07
C GLY A 300 8.16 -2.54 -6.76
N ALA A 301 9.35 -2.74 -6.23
CA ALA A 301 9.54 -3.45 -4.97
C ALA A 301 10.57 -2.77 -4.08
N VAL A 302 10.42 -3.00 -2.78
CA VAL A 302 11.28 -2.47 -1.73
C VAL A 302 11.58 -3.56 -0.72
N ARG A 303 12.81 -3.59 -0.23
CA ARG A 303 13.23 -4.28 0.98
C ARG A 303 13.50 -3.20 2.01
N PHE A 304 13.04 -3.38 3.24
CA PHE A 304 13.57 -2.63 4.37
C PHE A 304 13.88 -3.58 5.52
N SER A 305 14.87 -3.22 6.33
CA SER A 305 15.29 -4.02 7.47
C SER A 305 15.56 -3.16 8.69
N ASN A 306 15.28 -3.74 9.86
CA ASN A 306 15.66 -3.21 11.17
C ASN A 306 15.24 -1.74 11.37
N LEU A 307 14.09 -1.30 10.83
CA LEU A 307 13.70 0.10 10.93
C LEU A 307 13.58 0.50 12.41
N ASN A 308 14.27 1.57 12.80
CA ASN A 308 14.23 2.07 14.15
C ASN A 308 13.12 3.14 14.27
N PRO A 309 12.09 2.95 15.10
CA PRO A 309 11.04 3.96 15.31
C PRO A 309 11.57 5.32 15.82
N VAL A 310 12.71 5.30 16.50
CA VAL A 310 13.37 6.53 17.01
C VAL A 310 14.00 7.33 15.86
N SER A 311 14.49 6.68 14.81
CA SER A 311 15.11 7.35 13.66
C SER A 311 14.12 7.83 12.61
N ALA A 312 12.82 7.60 12.81
CA ALA A 312 11.79 8.13 11.94
C ALA A 312 11.85 9.66 11.88
N GLY A 313 11.91 10.21 10.67
CA GLY A 313 11.87 11.65 10.45
C GLY A 313 10.58 12.26 10.99
N ILE A 314 10.66 13.43 11.60
CA ILE A 314 9.47 14.11 12.12
C ILE A 314 8.79 14.86 10.98
N CYS A 315 7.51 14.56 10.77
CA CYS A 315 6.64 15.30 9.87
C CYS A 315 5.72 16.20 10.70
N ASP A 316 6.09 17.47 10.80
CA ASP A 316 5.26 18.48 11.46
C ASP A 316 4.14 18.90 10.50
N LEU A 317 3.00 18.22 10.59
CA LEU A 317 1.77 18.65 9.91
C LEU A 317 1.13 19.80 10.70
N THR A 318 1.79 20.96 10.71
CA THR A 318 1.25 22.20 11.29
C THR A 318 1.37 23.35 10.31
N SER A 319 0.71 23.25 9.16
CA SER A 319 0.36 24.42 8.32
C SER A 319 -0.50 23.92 7.16
N ASP A 320 -1.82 23.90 7.36
CA ASP A 320 -2.86 24.11 6.34
C ASP A 320 -4.26 23.97 7.00
N VAL A 321 -4.40 24.57 8.19
CA VAL A 321 -5.72 24.95 8.69
C VAL A 321 -5.75 26.45 8.58
N ASP A 322 -6.65 26.95 7.75
CA ASP A 322 -6.80 28.35 7.38
C ASP A 322 -6.52 29.32 8.52
N ALA A 323 -5.74 30.36 8.18
CA ALA A 323 -5.62 31.58 8.93
C ALA A 323 -6.99 32.28 9.00
N VAL A 324 -7.86 31.83 9.90
CA VAL A 324 -8.93 32.65 10.46
C VAL A 324 -8.45 33.09 11.84
N SER A 325 -8.09 34.37 11.89
CA SER A 325 -7.65 35.12 13.06
C SER A 325 -8.48 34.84 14.31
N LEU A 326 -7.87 34.22 15.33
CA LEU A 326 -8.29 34.34 16.71
C LEU A 326 -7.07 34.64 17.61
N PRO A 327 -7.20 35.57 18.59
CA PRO A 327 -6.08 36.09 19.36
C PRO A 327 -5.55 35.09 20.41
N PRO A 328 -4.29 35.25 20.86
CA PRO A 328 -3.58 34.21 21.58
C PRO A 328 -4.10 34.01 23.00
N LEU A 329 -4.51 32.79 23.33
CA LEU A 329 -4.81 32.37 24.70
C LEU A 329 -3.50 31.97 25.40
N LEU A 330 -3.19 32.71 26.47
CA LEU A 330 -2.03 32.49 27.34
C LEU A 330 -2.16 31.17 28.14
N PRO A 331 -1.03 30.59 28.62
CA PRO A 331 -0.99 29.24 29.19
C PRO A 331 -1.70 29.16 30.55
N THR A 332 -2.47 28.08 30.73
CA THR A 332 -3.16 27.69 31.96
C THR A 332 -2.21 27.24 33.06
N ARG A 333 -1.59 28.18 33.77
CA ARG A 333 -1.09 27.97 35.15
C ARG A 333 -1.07 29.29 35.90
N LEU A 334 -2.16 29.61 36.58
CA LEU A 334 -2.24 30.45 37.79
C LEU A 334 -3.72 30.74 38.03
N TRP A 335 -4.34 30.10 39.02
CA TRP A 335 -5.32 30.69 39.94
C TRP A 335 -5.78 29.62 40.94
N ARG A 336 -5.17 29.68 42.13
CA ARG A 336 -5.76 29.22 43.39
C ARG A 336 -5.73 30.40 44.35
N SER A 337 -6.93 30.76 44.81
CA SER A 337 -7.24 31.42 46.08
C SER A 337 -6.88 32.90 46.28
N ILE A 338 -7.94 33.66 46.59
CA ILE A 338 -8.16 34.70 47.62
C ILE A 338 -9.13 35.71 46.95
N GLY A 339 -10.40 35.88 47.34
CA GLY A 339 -11.02 35.84 48.65
C GLY A 339 -11.64 37.23 48.90
N PHE A 340 -12.93 37.26 49.28
CA PHE A 340 -13.75 38.42 49.68
C PHE A 340 -14.14 39.40 48.56
N GLY A 341 -15.41 39.81 48.36
CA GLY A 341 -16.63 39.69 49.15
C GLY A 341 -17.27 41.07 49.26
N PHE A 342 -18.47 41.27 48.68
CA PHE A 342 -19.46 42.27 49.13
C PHE A 342 -20.87 41.85 48.65
N THR A 343 -21.70 41.47 49.62
CA THR A 343 -23.16 41.62 49.74
C THR A 343 -23.61 43.07 49.41
N SER A 344 -24.82 43.45 48.98
CA SER A 344 -26.17 42.85 48.88
C SER A 344 -27.19 43.89 48.32
N LEU A 345 -28.19 43.45 47.52
CA LEU A 345 -29.62 43.89 47.44
C LEU A 345 -30.00 45.30 46.84
N PRO A 346 -31.30 45.59 46.50
CA PRO A 346 -32.22 44.92 45.55
C PRO A 346 -33.16 45.87 44.72
N SER A 347 -34.09 45.27 43.94
CA SER A 347 -35.32 45.83 43.31
C SER A 347 -35.13 46.68 42.03
N GLN A 348 -35.98 46.66 41.00
CA GLN A 348 -37.44 46.54 40.98
C GLN A 348 -37.94 46.30 39.52
N GLY A 349 -39.10 45.65 39.34
CA GLY A 349 -39.96 45.86 38.17
C GLY A 349 -40.23 44.67 37.22
N SER A 350 -41.00 43.68 37.69
CA SER A 350 -41.80 42.78 36.86
C SER A 350 -43.28 43.18 36.95
N LEU A 351 -43.97 43.22 35.81
CA LEU A 351 -45.44 43.17 35.69
C LEU A 351 -45.76 42.20 34.53
N GLU A 352 -46.48 41.13 34.88
CA GLU A 352 -47.07 40.10 34.01
C GLU A 352 -48.40 40.63 33.36
N PRO A 353 -49.45 39.85 32.94
CA PRO A 353 -49.63 38.39 32.78
C PRO A 353 -50.61 37.88 31.65
N TYR A 354 -50.75 36.54 31.59
CA TYR A 354 -51.89 35.69 31.14
C TYR A 354 -52.05 35.31 29.64
N ALA A 355 -52.64 34.17 29.22
CA ALA A 355 -52.89 32.79 29.68
C ALA A 355 -53.87 32.09 28.68
N ASN A 356 -53.93 30.74 28.73
CA ASN A 356 -54.92 29.78 28.18
C ASN A 356 -54.83 29.39 26.68
N GLY A 357 -55.01 28.14 26.24
CA GLY A 357 -55.32 26.86 26.92
C GLY A 357 -55.77 25.76 25.92
N ASN A 358 -55.44 24.50 26.24
CA ASN A 358 -56.05 23.18 25.87
C ASN A 358 -56.25 22.70 24.42
N LEU A 359 -55.82 21.44 24.13
CA LEU A 359 -56.71 20.25 24.07
C LEU A 359 -55.94 18.90 23.94
N HIS A 360 -56.32 17.98 24.83
CA HIS A 360 -56.22 16.51 24.99
C HIS A 360 -55.52 15.55 24.01
N GLY A 361 -54.94 14.49 24.61
CA GLY A 361 -54.71 13.17 24.02
C GLY A 361 -53.80 12.26 24.88
N GLU A 362 -54.35 11.68 25.96
CA GLU A 362 -53.74 10.58 26.74
C GLU A 362 -53.87 9.26 25.96
N ASP A 363 -52.83 8.42 25.98
CA ASP A 363 -53.03 6.96 25.92
C ASP A 363 -51.87 6.19 26.59
N ASP A 364 -52.30 5.25 27.41
CA ASP A 364 -51.57 4.49 28.42
C ASP A 364 -50.63 3.41 27.84
N ALA A 365 -49.47 3.27 28.48
CA ALA A 365 -48.61 2.09 28.37
C ALA A 365 -48.89 1.12 29.52
N LYS A 366 -49.55 -0.01 29.23
CA LYS A 366 -49.51 -1.23 30.04
C LYS A 366 -48.77 -2.33 29.29
N LYS A 367 -47.62 -2.74 29.83
CA LYS A 367 -46.91 -3.97 29.46
C LYS A 367 -47.28 -5.04 30.48
N ASP A 368 -47.95 -6.08 30.00
CA ASP A 368 -48.18 -7.32 30.74
C ASP A 368 -46.92 -8.17 30.84
N GLU A 369 -46.81 -8.80 32.00
CA GLU A 369 -45.80 -9.75 32.44
C GLU A 369 -45.98 -11.16 31.85
N ASN A 370 -44.97 -12.00 32.15
CA ASN A 370 -44.95 -13.47 32.14
C ASN A 370 -44.65 -14.17 30.79
N TRP A 371 -43.84 -15.22 30.68
CA TRP A 371 -43.12 -16.06 31.64
C TRP A 371 -42.47 -17.21 30.85
N PHE A 372 -41.16 -17.44 30.95
CA PHE A 372 -40.57 -18.71 31.43
C PHE A 372 -39.03 -18.70 31.34
N SER A 373 -38.46 -18.93 32.53
CA SER A 373 -37.09 -19.26 32.85
C SER A 373 -36.73 -20.69 32.42
N LEU A 374 -35.53 -20.90 31.88
CA LEU A 374 -34.82 -22.18 32.00
C LEU A 374 -33.31 -21.92 32.17
N LYS A 375 -32.81 -22.23 33.37
CA LYS A 375 -31.40 -22.39 33.73
C LYS A 375 -30.95 -23.86 33.57
N PRO A 376 -29.63 -24.14 33.59
CA PRO A 376 -29.02 -25.32 32.96
C PRO A 376 -28.90 -26.53 33.89
N ARG A 377 -28.67 -27.71 33.30
CA ARG A 377 -28.33 -28.94 34.01
C ARG A 377 -26.92 -29.40 33.64
N VAL A 378 -26.08 -29.48 34.67
CA VAL A 378 -24.78 -30.16 34.74
C VAL A 378 -25.05 -31.62 35.04
N GLU A 379 -24.42 -32.57 34.34
CA GLU A 379 -24.18 -33.92 34.86
C GLU A 379 -22.77 -34.41 34.49
N HIS A 380 -22.14 -35.02 35.48
CA HIS A 380 -20.83 -35.69 35.47
C HIS A 380 -20.91 -37.06 34.78
N ALA A 381 -19.89 -37.39 33.98
CA ALA A 381 -19.10 -38.64 34.01
C ALA A 381 -18.00 -38.57 32.95
#